data_AF-A0A2E2UFL0-F1
#
_entry.id   AF-A0A2E2UFL0-F1
#
_cell.length_a   1.000
_cell.length_b   1.000
_cell.length_c   1.000
_cell.angle_alpha   90.00
_cell.angle_beta   90.00
_cell.angle_gamma   90.00
#
_symmetry.space_group_name_H-M   'P 1'
#
loop_
_entity.id
_entity.type
_entity.pdbx_description
1 polymer ?
#
loop_
_entity_poly.entity_id
_entity_poly.type
_entity_poly.pdbx_seq_one_letter_code
_entity_poly.pdbx_strand_id
1 'polypeptide(L)'
;MYYYNKYCATFILVLIVFSGCYNKQTEKIEINRFEQEFFSSEKSDLKKIIKKYPFLFPINFDNSVWESYLADSTRISTFKKTNSVFNNMDEIQEQISISFNLIESTFPYFKKPKVITLNSQDEYKNRIIYADSLLLISLDQYLGSDYYPSIPSYISNNMTKKYVTNDISQKISEKLVPPPSDRSLLAEMIYHGKVIFLTNLFTP
;
A
#
# COMPACT_ATOMS: atom_id res chain seq x y z
N MET A 1 21.44 -9.33 -57.76
CA MET A 1 21.38 -10.02 -56.45
C MET A 1 21.72 -9.10 -55.26
N TYR A 2 21.46 -7.78 -55.34
CA TYR A 2 21.79 -6.82 -54.27
C TYR A 2 20.54 -6.20 -53.60
N TYR A 3 19.36 -6.35 -54.21
CA TYR A 3 18.10 -5.80 -53.70
C TYR A 3 17.50 -6.63 -52.56
N TYR A 4 17.68 -7.95 -52.57
CA TYR A 4 17.13 -8.85 -51.54
C TYR A 4 17.71 -8.58 -50.13
N ASN A 5 18.98 -8.16 -50.07
CA ASN A 5 19.69 -7.92 -48.81
C ASN A 5 19.22 -6.65 -48.08
N LYS A 6 18.77 -5.62 -48.82
CA LYS A 6 18.23 -4.39 -48.21
C LYS A 6 16.87 -4.62 -47.54
N TYR A 7 15.99 -5.41 -48.16
CA TYR A 7 14.70 -5.76 -47.58
C TYR A 7 14.81 -6.73 -46.40
N CYS A 8 15.81 -7.62 -46.40
CA CYS A 8 16.12 -8.46 -45.24
C CYS A 8 16.56 -7.63 -44.03
N ALA A 9 17.45 -6.65 -44.23
CA ALA A 9 17.93 -5.80 -43.14
C ALA A 9 16.81 -4.91 -42.55
N THR A 10 15.91 -4.37 -43.38
CA THR A 10 14.76 -3.60 -42.88
C THR A 10 13.74 -4.48 -42.17
N PHE A 11 13.54 -5.73 -42.60
CA PHE A 11 12.61 -6.67 -41.95
C PHE A 11 13.11 -7.13 -40.58
N ILE A 12 14.43 -7.35 -40.43
CA ILE A 12 15.05 -7.69 -39.14
C ILE A 12 14.93 -6.53 -38.14
N LEU A 13 15.09 -5.28 -38.60
CA LEU A 13 14.98 -4.10 -37.74
C LEU A 13 13.54 -3.87 -37.26
N VAL A 14 12.54 -4.20 -38.07
CA VAL A 14 11.11 -4.17 -37.67
C VAL A 14 10.78 -5.29 -36.67
N LEU A 15 11.37 -6.48 -36.80
CA LEU A 15 11.16 -7.60 -35.85
C LEU A 15 11.76 -7.32 -34.46
N ILE A 16 12.86 -6.57 -34.37
CA ILE A 16 13.46 -6.17 -33.09
C ILE A 16 12.56 -5.16 -32.35
N VAL A 17 11.86 -4.29 -33.08
CA VAL A 17 10.91 -3.32 -32.48
C VAL A 17 9.64 -4.01 -31.96
N PHE A 18 9.16 -5.07 -32.63
CA PHE A 18 7.97 -5.80 -32.19
C PHE A 18 8.21 -6.79 -31.03
N SER A 19 9.47 -7.14 -30.75
CA SER A 19 9.83 -8.07 -29.66
C SER A 19 10.00 -7.38 -28.31
N GLY A 20 9.85 -6.05 -28.25
CA GLY A 20 10.25 -5.21 -27.12
C GLY A 20 9.32 -5.16 -25.90
N CYS A 21 8.12 -5.72 -25.94
CA CYS A 21 7.22 -5.75 -24.78
C CYS A 21 6.59 -7.13 -24.61
N TYR A 22 7.30 -8.02 -23.92
CA TYR A 22 6.66 -9.17 -23.29
C TYR A 22 5.85 -8.64 -22.10
N ASN A 23 4.56 -8.41 -22.32
CA ASN A 23 3.65 -7.92 -21.28
C ASN A 23 3.42 -9.06 -20.30
N LYS A 24 4.27 -9.17 -19.28
CA LYS A 24 4.08 -10.15 -18.21
C LYS A 24 2.82 -9.72 -17.46
N GLN A 25 1.73 -10.42 -17.71
CA GLN A 25 0.47 -10.23 -16.99
C GLN A 25 0.78 -10.28 -15.49
N THR A 26 0.70 -9.14 -14.83
CA THR A 26 0.93 -9.04 -13.38
C THR A 26 -0.32 -9.55 -12.69
N GLU A 27 -0.18 -10.69 -12.00
CA GLU A 27 -1.25 -11.21 -11.16
C GLU A 27 -1.58 -10.17 -10.09
N LYS A 28 -2.86 -9.76 -10.04
CA LYS A 28 -3.33 -8.77 -9.09
C LYS A 28 -3.26 -9.35 -7.68
N ILE A 29 -2.66 -8.61 -6.77
CA ILE A 29 -2.65 -8.97 -5.36
C ILE A 29 -4.06 -8.94 -4.76
N GLU A 30 -4.33 -9.88 -3.86
CA GLU A 30 -5.51 -9.85 -3.01
C GLU A 30 -5.34 -8.78 -1.92
N ILE A 31 -6.38 -7.98 -1.70
CA ILE A 31 -6.46 -7.03 -0.59
C ILE A 31 -7.61 -7.44 0.32
N ASN A 32 -7.29 -7.80 1.56
CA ASN A 32 -8.28 -8.20 2.56
C ASN A 32 -8.88 -6.95 3.21
N ARG A 33 -10.15 -6.68 2.90
CA ARG A 33 -10.91 -5.53 3.40
C ARG A 33 -11.43 -5.79 4.82
N PHE A 34 -10.55 -5.84 5.81
CA PHE A 34 -10.94 -6.13 7.20
C PHE A 34 -11.98 -5.15 7.74
N GLU A 35 -11.82 -3.85 7.46
CA GLU A 35 -12.77 -2.83 7.92
C GLU A 35 -14.19 -3.04 7.34
N GLN A 36 -14.33 -3.55 6.11
CA GLN A 36 -15.63 -3.96 5.58
C GLN A 36 -16.20 -5.15 6.36
N GLU A 37 -15.40 -6.19 6.60
CA GLU A 37 -15.83 -7.36 7.38
C GLU A 37 -16.23 -6.96 8.80
N PHE A 38 -15.48 -6.05 9.43
CA PHE A 38 -15.73 -5.58 10.77
C PHE A 38 -17.00 -4.73 10.86
N PHE A 39 -17.10 -3.64 10.10
CA PHE A 39 -18.24 -2.71 10.20
C PHE A 39 -19.53 -3.22 9.57
N SER A 40 -19.47 -4.28 8.75
CA SER A 40 -20.67 -4.96 8.23
C SER A 40 -21.15 -6.11 9.12
N SER A 41 -20.43 -6.40 10.21
CA SER A 41 -20.75 -7.52 11.10
C SER A 41 -21.69 -7.13 12.23
N GLU A 42 -22.38 -8.15 12.76
CA GLU A 42 -23.09 -8.03 14.03
C GLU A 42 -22.19 -8.42 15.20
N LYS A 43 -22.58 -8.02 16.42
CA LYS A 43 -21.88 -8.40 17.66
C LYS A 43 -21.66 -9.90 17.79
N SER A 44 -22.61 -10.70 17.29
CA SER A 44 -22.57 -12.16 17.30
C SER A 44 -21.43 -12.74 16.44
N ASP A 45 -20.99 -12.03 15.40
CA ASP A 45 -19.94 -12.45 14.47
C ASP A 45 -18.55 -12.03 14.91
N LEU A 46 -18.43 -11.13 15.90
CA LEU A 46 -17.15 -10.61 16.38
C LEU A 46 -16.16 -11.71 16.77
N LYS A 47 -16.63 -12.80 17.40
CA LYS A 47 -15.79 -13.97 17.72
C LYS A 47 -15.15 -14.61 16.49
N LYS A 48 -15.87 -14.68 15.37
CA LYS A 48 -15.35 -15.23 14.10
C LYS A 48 -14.30 -14.30 13.50
N ILE A 49 -14.55 -12.99 13.54
CA ILE A 49 -13.63 -11.97 13.04
C ILE A 49 -12.33 -11.96 13.84
N ILE A 50 -12.41 -11.99 15.18
CA ILE A 50 -11.24 -12.09 16.07
C ILE A 50 -10.42 -13.34 15.74
N LYS A 51 -11.08 -14.48 15.51
CA LYS A 51 -10.39 -15.72 15.12
C LYS A 51 -9.71 -15.61 13.75
N LYS A 52 -10.30 -14.87 12.81
CA LYS A 52 -9.75 -14.67 11.46
C LYS A 52 -8.55 -13.70 11.46
N TYR A 53 -8.58 -12.68 12.33
CA TYR A 53 -7.58 -11.61 12.38
C TYR A 53 -7.00 -11.39 13.79
N PRO A 54 -6.48 -12.41 14.48
CA PRO A 54 -6.12 -12.32 15.90
C PRO A 54 -5.06 -11.25 16.22
N PHE A 55 -4.20 -10.93 15.25
CA PHE A 55 -3.17 -9.89 15.38
C PHE A 55 -3.71 -8.45 15.40
N LEU A 56 -5.00 -8.25 15.07
CA LEU A 56 -5.69 -6.95 15.19
C LEU A 56 -6.43 -6.79 16.53
N PHE A 57 -6.50 -7.84 17.34
CA PHE A 57 -7.25 -7.87 18.60
C PHE A 57 -6.32 -8.27 19.76
N PRO A 58 -5.61 -7.31 20.38
CA PRO A 58 -4.73 -7.61 21.49
C PRO A 58 -5.51 -8.20 22.68
N ILE A 59 -4.96 -9.25 23.31
CA ILE A 59 -5.63 -10.09 24.32
C ILE A 59 -6.00 -9.30 25.60
N ASN A 60 -5.33 -8.17 25.82
CA ASN A 60 -5.56 -7.30 26.97
C ASN A 60 -6.81 -6.41 26.87
N PHE A 61 -7.55 -6.45 25.76
CA PHE A 61 -8.80 -5.70 25.60
C PHE A 61 -10.01 -6.63 25.63
N ASP A 62 -11.03 -6.24 26.39
CA ASP A 62 -12.31 -6.94 26.44
C ASP A 62 -13.08 -6.83 25.13
N ASN A 63 -13.92 -7.84 24.84
CA ASN A 63 -14.78 -7.83 23.66
C ASN A 63 -15.74 -6.63 23.61
N SER A 64 -16.10 -6.08 24.77
CA SER A 64 -16.94 -4.88 24.90
C SER A 64 -16.33 -3.66 24.23
N VAL A 65 -15.00 -3.55 24.16
CA VAL A 65 -14.30 -2.48 23.45
C VAL A 65 -14.63 -2.55 21.96
N TRP A 66 -14.49 -3.73 21.35
CA TRP A 66 -14.76 -3.92 19.92
C TRP A 66 -16.25 -3.79 19.59
N GLU A 67 -17.13 -4.25 20.49
CA GLU A 67 -18.57 -3.99 20.36
C GLU A 67 -18.91 -2.50 20.40
N SER A 68 -18.21 -1.72 21.24
CA SER A 68 -18.41 -0.26 21.30
C SER A 68 -18.03 0.40 19.96
N TYR A 69 -17.01 -0.10 19.27
CA TYR A 69 -16.59 0.44 17.98
C TYR A 69 -17.63 0.22 16.88
N LEU A 70 -18.38 -0.89 16.93
CA LEU A 70 -19.50 -1.16 16.02
C LEU A 70 -20.72 -0.25 16.27
N ALA A 71 -20.83 0.34 17.47
CA ALA A 71 -21.92 1.25 17.82
C ALA A 71 -21.54 2.74 17.69
N ASP A 72 -20.26 3.05 17.56
CA ASP A 72 -19.75 4.42 17.49
C ASP A 72 -20.14 5.10 16.16
N SER A 73 -21.00 6.13 16.25
CA SER A 73 -21.50 6.87 15.09
C SER A 73 -20.41 7.54 14.26
N THR A 74 -19.33 7.98 14.91
CA THR A 74 -18.18 8.62 14.24
C THR A 74 -17.41 7.58 13.44
N ARG A 75 -17.09 6.43 14.04
CA ARG A 75 -16.44 5.30 13.35
C ARG A 75 -17.25 4.83 12.14
N ILE A 76 -18.55 4.66 12.31
CA ILE A 76 -19.47 4.27 11.24
C ILE A 76 -19.48 5.32 10.11
N SER A 77 -19.52 6.61 10.46
CA SER A 77 -19.48 7.71 9.49
C SER A 77 -18.18 7.72 8.67
N THR A 78 -17.03 7.59 9.35
CA THR A 78 -15.72 7.48 8.71
C THR A 78 -15.64 6.25 7.80
N PHE A 79 -16.14 5.09 8.26
CA PHE A 79 -16.20 3.88 7.45
C PHE A 79 -17.05 4.07 6.20
N LYS A 80 -18.25 4.66 6.30
CA LYS A 80 -19.10 4.96 5.13
C LYS A 80 -18.39 5.86 4.12
N LYS A 81 -17.72 6.91 4.59
CA LYS A 81 -16.92 7.80 3.72
C LYS A 81 -15.77 7.05 3.06
N THR A 82 -15.05 6.23 3.83
CA THR A 82 -13.96 5.38 3.34
C THR A 82 -14.47 4.43 2.25
N ASN A 83 -15.57 3.74 2.49
CA ASN A 83 -16.15 2.81 1.51
C ASN A 83 -16.61 3.53 0.22
N SER A 84 -17.06 4.79 0.32
CA SER A 84 -17.38 5.61 -0.85
C SER A 84 -16.16 5.99 -1.68
N VAL A 85 -15.02 6.33 -1.06
CA VAL A 85 -13.77 6.69 -1.76
C VAL A 85 -13.07 5.46 -2.34
N PHE A 86 -13.15 4.33 -1.63
CA PHE A 86 -12.49 3.07 -1.95
C PHE A 86 -13.49 2.01 -2.40
N ASN A 87 -14.54 2.41 -3.12
CA ASN A 87 -15.55 1.52 -3.70
C ASN A 87 -14.96 0.61 -4.79
N ASN A 88 -14.02 1.15 -5.56
CA ASN A 88 -13.22 0.43 -6.54
C ASN A 88 -11.74 0.43 -6.10
N MET A 89 -11.21 -0.78 -5.92
CA MET A 89 -9.83 -1.05 -5.52
C MET A 89 -8.93 -1.48 -6.69
N ASP A 90 -9.46 -1.67 -7.90
CA ASP A 90 -8.73 -2.22 -9.05
C ASP A 90 -7.42 -1.48 -9.33
N GLU A 91 -7.49 -0.16 -9.40
CA GLU A 91 -6.33 0.70 -9.67
C GLU A 91 -5.27 0.57 -8.56
N ILE A 92 -5.69 0.57 -7.29
CA ILE A 92 -4.79 0.41 -6.15
C ILE A 92 -4.17 -0.99 -6.13
N GLN A 93 -4.99 -2.02 -6.38
CA GLN A 93 -4.51 -3.41 -6.45
C GLN A 93 -3.47 -3.57 -7.55
N GLU A 94 -3.71 -3.00 -8.72
CA GLU A 94 -2.76 -3.02 -9.83
C GLU A 94 -1.48 -2.28 -9.48
N GLN A 95 -1.56 -1.06 -8.95
CA GLN A 95 -0.40 -0.27 -8.54
C GLN A 95 0.43 -0.96 -7.45
N ILE A 96 -0.20 -1.52 -6.42
CA ILE A 96 0.51 -2.28 -5.38
C ILE A 96 1.15 -3.53 -5.99
N SER A 97 0.48 -4.22 -6.92
CA SER A 97 1.04 -5.38 -7.61
C SER A 97 2.29 -5.02 -8.40
N ILE A 98 2.25 -3.91 -9.16
CA ILE A 98 3.41 -3.39 -9.90
C ILE A 98 4.54 -3.04 -8.93
N SER A 99 4.24 -2.30 -7.87
CA SER A 99 5.21 -1.91 -6.83
C SER A 99 5.91 -3.14 -6.23
N PHE A 100 5.13 -4.16 -5.83
CA PHE A 100 5.68 -5.40 -5.27
C PHE A 100 6.57 -6.14 -6.27
N ASN A 101 6.25 -6.13 -7.57
CA ASN A 101 7.10 -6.74 -8.60
C ASN A 101 8.40 -5.96 -8.81
N LEU A 102 8.35 -4.62 -8.77
CA LEU A 102 9.54 -3.77 -8.83
C LEU A 102 10.47 -4.07 -7.64
N ILE A 103 9.89 -4.17 -6.43
CA ILE A 103 10.63 -4.51 -5.21
C ILE A 103 11.24 -5.92 -5.32
N GLU A 104 10.44 -6.93 -5.69
CA GLU A 104 10.90 -8.31 -5.85
C GLU A 104 12.02 -8.44 -6.89
N SER A 105 11.93 -7.70 -8.00
CA SER A 105 12.98 -7.69 -9.02
C SER A 105 14.29 -7.06 -8.55
N THR A 106 14.22 -6.09 -7.64
CA THR A 106 15.37 -5.39 -7.07
C THR A 106 15.95 -6.13 -5.86
N PHE A 107 15.09 -6.78 -5.07
CA PHE A 107 15.40 -7.48 -3.83
C PHE A 107 14.84 -8.92 -3.91
N PRO A 108 15.61 -9.90 -4.41
CA PRO A 108 15.13 -11.27 -4.65
C PRO A 108 14.60 -12.02 -3.42
N TYR A 109 14.93 -11.57 -2.20
CA TYR A 109 14.46 -12.15 -0.94
C TYR A 109 13.17 -11.49 -0.42
N PHE A 110 12.68 -10.44 -1.08
CA PHE A 110 11.41 -9.81 -0.75
C PHE A 110 10.28 -10.81 -0.95
N LYS A 111 9.42 -10.93 0.07
CA LYS A 111 8.19 -11.72 -0.01
C LYS A 111 7.02 -10.77 0.01
N LYS A 112 6.14 -10.88 -0.98
CA LYS A 112 4.92 -10.08 -1.06
C LYS A 112 4.11 -10.26 0.23
N PRO A 113 3.87 -9.20 1.01
CA PRO A 113 3.10 -9.32 2.25
C PRO A 113 1.62 -9.54 1.95
N LYS A 114 0.91 -10.10 2.93
CA LYS A 114 -0.56 -10.06 2.95
C LYS A 114 -1.00 -8.62 3.17
N VAL A 115 -1.88 -8.13 2.31
CA VAL A 115 -2.37 -6.75 2.37
C VAL A 115 -3.73 -6.73 3.05
N ILE A 116 -3.84 -5.95 4.13
CA ILE A 116 -5.07 -5.81 4.92
C ILE A 116 -5.36 -4.34 5.11
N THR A 117 -6.59 -3.92 4.83
CA THR A 117 -7.01 -2.53 5.05
C THR A 117 -7.72 -2.37 6.39
N LEU A 118 -7.66 -1.17 6.96
CA LEU A 118 -8.18 -0.82 8.28
C LEU A 118 -8.88 0.55 8.25
N ASN A 119 -9.72 0.78 9.25
CA ASN A 119 -10.13 2.12 9.70
C ASN A 119 -9.61 2.30 11.14
N SER A 120 -8.35 2.70 11.29
CA SER A 120 -7.62 2.60 12.56
C SER A 120 -7.95 3.73 13.54
N GLN A 121 -8.35 4.91 13.05
CA GLN A 121 -8.43 6.15 13.82
C GLN A 121 -7.13 6.49 14.60
N ASP A 122 -5.98 5.97 14.14
CA ASP A 122 -4.68 6.25 14.73
C ASP A 122 -4.11 7.58 14.19
N GLU A 123 -2.91 7.95 14.64
CA GLU A 123 -2.15 9.07 14.10
C GLU A 123 -1.85 8.88 12.60
N TYR A 124 -1.97 9.96 11.82
CA TYR A 124 -1.71 9.97 10.37
C TYR A 124 -0.30 9.46 9.97
N LYS A 125 0.65 9.42 10.92
CA LYS A 125 2.00 8.89 10.73
C LYS A 125 2.02 7.36 10.58
N ASN A 126 1.03 6.67 11.16
CA ASN A 126 0.94 5.21 11.18
C ASN A 126 -0.03 4.66 10.10
N ARG A 127 -0.34 5.46 9.08
CA ARG A 127 -1.29 5.08 8.03
C ARG A 127 -0.89 3.85 7.22
N ILE A 128 0.41 3.55 7.13
CA ILE A 128 0.95 2.29 6.60
C ILE A 128 1.83 1.62 7.67
N ILE A 129 1.53 0.37 7.98
CA ILE A 129 2.37 -0.47 8.86
C ILE A 129 2.83 -1.68 8.05
N TYR A 130 4.15 -1.85 7.93
CA TYR A 130 4.77 -2.99 7.27
C TYR A 130 5.55 -3.82 8.28
N ALA A 131 5.20 -5.10 8.38
CA ALA A 131 5.77 -6.08 9.31
C ALA A 131 6.18 -7.36 8.58
N ASP A 132 7.04 -7.21 7.57
CA ASP A 132 7.65 -8.25 6.72
C ASP A 132 6.64 -9.09 5.90
N SER A 133 5.79 -9.85 6.58
CA SER A 133 4.74 -10.70 5.97
C SER A 133 3.37 -10.05 5.91
N LEU A 134 3.19 -8.90 6.57
CA LEU A 134 1.91 -8.20 6.70
C LEU A 134 2.07 -6.72 6.35
N LEU A 135 1.12 -6.20 5.57
CA LEU A 135 0.99 -4.80 5.23
C LEU A 135 -0.40 -4.33 5.65
N LEU A 136 -0.47 -3.42 6.62
CA LEU A 136 -1.70 -2.81 7.09
C LEU A 136 -1.84 -1.41 6.51
N ILE A 137 -2.99 -1.12 5.92
CA ILE A 137 -3.30 0.15 5.25
C ILE A 137 -4.52 0.79 5.93
N SER A 138 -4.33 1.90 6.63
CA SER A 138 -5.43 2.67 7.25
C SER A 138 -6.10 3.55 6.20
N LEU A 139 -7.15 3.05 5.54
CA LEU A 139 -7.83 3.74 4.45
C LEU A 139 -8.55 5.02 4.91
N ASP A 140 -8.94 5.05 6.18
CA ASP A 140 -9.47 6.22 6.88
C ASP A 140 -8.46 7.35 7.08
N GLN A 141 -7.26 7.24 6.53
CA GLN A 141 -6.23 8.29 6.50
C GLN A 141 -6.02 8.85 5.08
N TYR A 142 -6.85 8.44 4.11
CA TYR A 142 -6.70 8.78 2.68
C TYR A 142 -7.97 9.41 2.07
N LEU A 143 -8.76 10.10 2.88
CA LEU A 143 -10.06 10.68 2.53
C LEU A 143 -9.99 12.09 1.92
N GLY A 144 -8.79 12.67 1.83
CA GLY A 144 -8.52 14.00 1.27
C GLY A 144 -8.34 15.10 2.32
N SER A 145 -7.69 16.18 1.91
CA SER A 145 -7.35 17.33 2.78
C SER A 145 -8.57 17.93 3.48
N ASP A 146 -9.70 18.01 2.77
CA ASP A 146 -10.94 18.61 3.28
C ASP A 146 -11.56 17.79 4.43
N TYR A 147 -11.23 16.49 4.51
CA TYR A 147 -11.69 15.63 5.60
C TYR A 147 -10.88 15.83 6.89
N TYR A 148 -9.66 16.39 6.80
CA TYR A 148 -8.77 16.65 7.94
C TYR A 148 -8.41 18.14 8.07
N PRO A 149 -9.39 19.03 8.27
CA PRO A 149 -9.14 20.47 8.32
C PRO A 149 -8.24 20.91 9.47
N SER A 150 -8.11 20.08 10.52
CA SER A 150 -7.22 20.32 11.67
C SER A 150 -5.77 19.90 11.41
N ILE A 151 -5.48 19.18 10.33
CA ILE A 151 -4.13 18.75 9.97
C ILE A 151 -3.52 19.79 9.02
N PRO A 152 -2.27 20.22 9.25
CA PRO A 152 -1.59 21.15 8.35
C PRO A 152 -1.63 20.70 6.89
N SER A 153 -1.90 21.63 5.97
CA SER A 153 -2.12 21.34 4.55
C SER A 153 -0.97 20.59 3.89
N TYR A 154 0.28 20.88 4.26
CA TYR A 154 1.46 20.19 3.73
C TYR A 154 1.48 18.68 4.06
N ILE A 155 0.73 18.24 5.09
CA ILE A 155 0.54 16.83 5.44
C ILE A 155 -0.73 16.30 4.77
N SER A 156 -1.86 17.00 4.96
CA SER A 156 -3.18 16.51 4.54
C SER A 156 -3.36 16.49 3.01
N ASN A 157 -2.58 17.27 2.25
CA ASN A 157 -2.51 17.17 0.79
C ASN A 157 -2.05 15.78 0.31
N ASN A 158 -1.23 15.09 1.12
CA ASN A 158 -0.75 13.74 0.83
C ASN A 158 -1.69 12.64 1.37
N MET A 159 -2.76 13.00 2.08
CA MET A 159 -3.75 12.08 2.66
C MET A 159 -4.88 11.78 1.66
N THR A 160 -4.52 11.41 0.43
CA THR A 160 -5.47 11.08 -0.66
C THR A 160 -5.19 9.71 -1.26
N LYS A 161 -6.22 9.10 -1.86
CA LYS A 161 -6.17 7.78 -2.53
C LYS A 161 -4.91 7.55 -3.39
N LYS A 162 -4.46 8.57 -4.13
CA LYS A 162 -3.29 8.49 -5.02
C LYS A 162 -1.94 8.27 -4.31
N TYR A 163 -1.84 8.57 -3.02
CA TYR A 163 -0.59 8.40 -2.25
C TYR A 163 -0.48 7.05 -1.54
N VAL A 164 -1.52 6.20 -1.58
CA VAL A 164 -1.49 4.88 -0.93
C VAL A 164 -0.29 4.08 -1.39
N THR A 165 -0.09 3.93 -2.71
CA THR A 165 1.03 3.15 -3.26
C THR A 165 2.37 3.80 -2.95
N ASN A 166 2.49 5.13 -3.04
CA ASN A 166 3.71 5.85 -2.68
C ASN A 166 4.11 5.60 -1.21
N ASP A 167 3.15 5.69 -0.29
CA ASP A 167 3.42 5.49 1.13
C ASP A 167 3.78 4.03 1.45
N ILE A 168 3.22 3.05 0.71
CA ILE A 168 3.61 1.64 0.78
C ILE A 168 5.07 1.47 0.34
N SER A 169 5.42 2.00 -0.83
CA SER A 169 6.79 2.00 -1.37
C SER A 169 7.77 2.62 -0.38
N GLN A 170 7.39 3.75 0.24
CA GLN A 170 8.20 4.43 1.24
C GLN A 170 8.39 3.56 2.49
N LYS A 171 7.32 2.95 3.02
CA LYS A 171 7.42 2.14 4.24
C LYS A 171 8.26 0.89 4.06
N ILE A 172 8.18 0.26 2.88
CA ILE A 172 9.05 -0.87 2.54
C ILE A 172 10.50 -0.38 2.36
N SER A 173 10.71 0.76 1.71
CA SER A 173 12.04 1.36 1.55
C SER A 173 12.72 1.67 2.89
N GLU A 174 12.00 2.26 3.85
CA GLU A 174 12.48 2.50 5.21
C GLU A 174 12.93 1.20 5.91
N LYS A 175 12.27 0.08 5.63
CA LYS A 175 12.63 -1.22 6.19
C LYS A 175 13.85 -1.84 5.51
N LEU A 176 14.03 -1.60 4.21
CA LEU A 176 15.15 -2.11 3.42
C LEU A 176 16.45 -1.34 3.65
N VAL A 177 16.38 -0.05 3.96
CA VAL A 177 17.55 0.78 4.24
C VAL A 177 17.95 0.62 5.71
N PRO A 178 19.17 0.16 6.02
CA PRO A 178 19.62 0.09 7.40
C PRO A 178 19.69 1.49 8.04
N PRO A 179 19.33 1.62 9.33
CA PRO A 179 19.45 2.90 10.02
C PRO A 179 20.91 3.38 10.04
N PRO A 180 21.15 4.70 10.10
CA PRO A 180 22.50 5.25 10.13
C PRO A 180 23.26 4.79 11.38
N SER A 181 24.58 4.62 11.24
CA SER A 181 25.46 4.19 12.33
C SER A 181 25.72 5.26 13.38
N ASP A 182 25.55 6.53 13.02
CA ASP A 182 25.70 7.70 13.89
C ASP A 182 24.56 8.70 13.67
N ARG A 183 24.47 9.69 14.55
CA ARG A 183 23.39 10.69 14.58
C ARG A 183 23.78 12.01 13.92
N SER A 184 24.79 12.02 13.07
CA SER A 184 25.17 13.24 12.35
C SER A 184 24.09 13.61 11.33
N LEU A 185 23.91 14.91 11.09
CA LEU A 185 22.99 15.39 10.06
C LEU A 185 23.29 14.76 8.69
N LEU A 186 24.57 14.57 8.37
CA LEU A 186 25.00 13.95 7.11
C LEU A 186 24.54 12.49 7.01
N ALA A 187 24.66 11.71 8.09
CA ALA A 187 24.22 10.32 8.09
C ALA A 187 22.70 10.21 7.90
N GLU A 188 21.92 11.07 8.54
CA GLU A 188 20.46 11.15 8.35
C GLU A 188 20.07 11.58 6.93
N MET A 189 20.76 12.57 6.36
CA MET A 189 20.55 12.99 4.96
C MET A 189 20.81 11.85 3.98
N ILE A 190 21.89 11.08 4.19
CA ILE A 190 22.22 9.91 3.35
C ILE A 190 21.15 8.82 3.51
N TYR A 191 20.72 8.53 4.74
CA TYR A 191 19.67 7.55 5.03
C TYR A 191 18.37 7.90 4.29
N HIS A 192 17.85 9.12 4.50
CA HIS A 192 16.61 9.55 3.86
C HIS A 192 16.74 9.68 2.34
N GLY A 193 17.92 10.07 1.82
CA GLY A 193 18.19 10.08 0.39
C GLY A 193 18.07 8.69 -0.25
N LYS A 194 18.57 7.64 0.42
CA LYS A 194 18.41 6.25 -0.03
C LYS A 194 16.94 5.80 0.02
N VAL A 195 16.21 6.15 1.08
CA VAL A 195 14.78 5.83 1.20
C VAL A 195 13.98 6.47 0.07
N ILE A 196 14.20 7.76 -0.22
CA ILE A 196 13.53 8.46 -1.32
C ILE A 196 13.88 7.84 -2.67
N PHE A 197 15.16 7.51 -2.90
CA PHE A 197 15.60 6.86 -4.12
C PHE A 197 14.87 5.53 -4.37
N LEU A 198 14.81 4.66 -3.34
CA LEU A 198 14.09 3.40 -3.43
C LEU A 198 12.58 3.59 -3.58
N THR A 199 11.99 4.57 -2.89
CA THR A 199 10.56 4.90 -3.00
C THR A 199 10.20 5.24 -4.44
N ASN A 200 11.02 6.07 -5.11
CA ASN A 200 10.84 6.43 -6.51
C ASN A 200 11.02 5.22 -7.45
N LEU A 201 11.93 4.31 -7.12
CA LEU A 201 12.16 3.09 -7.90
C LEU A 201 10.98 2.10 -7.82
N PHE A 202 10.28 2.07 -6.67
CA PHE A 202 9.20 1.10 -6.41
C PHE A 202 7.81 1.65 -6.68
N THR A 203 7.66 2.94 -6.92
CA THR A 203 6.35 3.56 -7.18
C THR A 203 6.06 3.51 -8.69
N PRO A 204 4.91 2.94 -9.11
CA PRO A 204 4.50 2.88 -10.52
C PRO A 204 4.26 4.25 -11.16
#